data_AF-A0AAI8GN45-F1
#
_entry.id   AF-A0AAI8GN45-F1
#
_cell.length_a   1.000
_cell.length_b   1.000
_cell.length_c   1.000
_cell.angle_alpha   90.00
_cell.angle_beta   90.00
_cell.angle_gamma   90.00
#
_symmetry.space_group_name_H-M   'P 1'
#
loop_
_entity.id
_entity.type
_entity.pdbx_description
1 polymer ?
#
loop_
_entity_poly.entity_id
_entity_poly.type
_entity_poly.pdbx_seq_one_letter_code
_entity_poly.pdbx_strand_id
1 'polypeptide(L)'
;MHHRATMMILTAFAWMAGADLIAHAQEPQVIPAPNLDGGGALTDTYLWHVRGLPPGQSLAVYSGAGPNFRVIHALDEGQPIERLSCRDSRGGYWCRIATVDRPRISGWVDGRFLLEESGFAPPDDVRNPSFELEIIIDPFPRPRRP
;
A
#
# COMPACT_ATOMS: atom_id res chain seq x y z
N MET A 1 34.06 -41.17 79.60
CA MET A 1 35.44 -40.64 79.70
C MET A 1 35.51 -39.40 78.83
N HIS A 2 35.75 -38.25 79.45
CA HIS A 2 35.66 -36.95 78.78
C HIS A 2 36.86 -36.71 77.87
N HIS A 3 36.61 -36.51 76.58
CA HIS A 3 37.37 -35.60 75.72
C HIS A 3 36.39 -35.02 74.70
N ARG A 4 36.14 -33.71 74.82
CA ARG A 4 36.70 -32.66 73.94
C ARG A 4 36.00 -32.69 72.59
N ALA A 5 34.93 -31.92 72.46
CA ALA A 5 35.01 -30.53 72.00
C ALA A 5 35.26 -30.48 70.49
N THR A 6 34.15 -30.29 69.80
CA THR A 6 33.93 -29.23 68.81
C THR A 6 34.83 -29.20 67.57
N MET A 7 34.11 -29.11 66.44
CA MET A 7 34.40 -28.25 65.29
C MET A 7 35.23 -28.88 64.17
N MET A 8 34.61 -29.11 63.01
CA MET A 8 34.56 -28.15 61.89
C MET A 8 33.90 -28.85 60.70
N ILE A 9 32.69 -28.41 60.32
CA ILE A 9 32.43 -27.55 59.14
C ILE A 9 32.94 -28.21 57.85
N LEU A 10 32.01 -28.53 56.95
CA LEU A 10 32.01 -28.12 55.54
C LEU A 10 31.07 -29.03 54.77
N THR A 11 29.90 -28.53 54.37
CA THR A 11 29.36 -28.79 53.04
C THR A 11 28.37 -27.68 52.70
N ALA A 12 28.72 -26.96 51.64
CA ALA A 12 28.01 -25.82 51.11
C ALA A 12 26.64 -26.25 50.56
N PHE A 13 25.57 -25.67 51.09
CA PHE A 13 24.31 -25.65 50.37
C PHE A 13 24.39 -24.54 49.33
N ALA A 14 24.66 -24.93 48.08
CA ALA A 14 24.54 -24.05 46.93
C ALA A 14 23.06 -23.67 46.76
N TRP A 15 22.71 -22.43 47.10
CA TRP A 15 21.42 -21.85 46.78
C TRP A 15 21.42 -21.53 45.29
N MET A 16 20.86 -22.43 44.47
CA MET A 16 20.44 -22.07 43.12
C MET A 16 19.22 -21.15 43.26
N ALA A 17 19.45 -19.85 43.39
CA ALA A 17 18.43 -18.86 43.09
C ALA A 17 18.16 -18.96 41.58
N GLY A 18 16.94 -19.32 41.22
CA GLY A 18 16.50 -19.43 39.83
C GLY A 18 16.84 -18.16 39.07
N ALA A 19 17.43 -18.31 37.89
CA ALA A 19 17.44 -17.23 36.93
C ALA A 19 15.99 -17.04 36.47
N ASP A 20 15.30 -16.07 37.07
CA ASP A 20 14.05 -15.53 36.52
C ASP A 20 14.38 -14.96 35.15
N LEU A 21 14.18 -15.77 34.10
CA LEU A 21 14.09 -15.27 32.73
C LEU A 21 12.79 -14.48 32.65
N ILE A 22 12.82 -13.23 33.10
CA ILE A 22 11.77 -12.27 32.83
C ILE A 22 11.80 -12.06 31.32
N ALA A 23 10.88 -12.71 30.62
CA ALA A 23 10.56 -12.37 29.25
C ALA A 23 10.04 -10.93 29.26
N HIS A 24 10.89 -9.98 28.88
CA HIS A 24 10.43 -8.62 28.58
C HIS A 24 9.53 -8.72 27.36
N ALA A 25 8.22 -8.73 27.57
CA ALA A 25 7.27 -8.46 26.51
C ALA A 25 7.57 -7.03 26.03
N GLN A 26 8.16 -6.92 24.83
CA GLN A 26 8.37 -5.63 24.20
C GLN A 26 6.98 -5.02 23.99
N GLU A 27 6.70 -3.92 24.68
CA GLU A 27 5.42 -3.23 24.56
C GLU A 27 5.17 -2.89 23.08
N PRO A 28 3.96 -3.16 22.54
CA PRO A 28 3.67 -2.85 21.14
C PRO A 28 4.00 -1.39 20.87
N GLN A 29 4.97 -1.13 19.99
CA GLN A 29 5.23 0.24 19.55
C GLN A 29 3.99 0.72 18.81
N VAL A 30 3.26 1.64 19.43
CA VAL A 30 2.15 2.35 18.79
C VAL A 30 2.76 3.27 17.73
N ILE A 31 2.75 2.82 16.48
CA ILE A 31 3.05 3.69 15.34
C ILE A 31 1.88 4.68 15.27
N PRO A 32 2.10 5.98 15.50
CA PRO A 32 1.02 6.95 15.42
C PRO A 32 0.43 6.89 14.01
N ALA A 33 -0.91 6.87 13.92
CA ALA A 33 -1.59 6.98 12.64
C ALA A 33 -1.11 8.25 11.93
N PRO A 34 -0.82 8.20 10.62
CA PRO A 34 -0.56 9.42 9.85
C PRO A 34 -1.72 10.40 10.05
N ASN A 35 -1.41 11.69 10.31
CA ASN A 35 -2.44 12.72 10.37
C ASN A 35 -3.14 12.81 9.01
N LEU A 36 -4.38 12.35 8.94
CA LEU A 36 -5.23 12.38 7.75
C LEU A 36 -5.93 13.74 7.56
N ASP A 37 -5.52 14.74 8.33
CA ASP A 37 -6.04 16.11 8.32
C ASP A 37 -5.87 16.80 6.95
N GLY A 38 -5.02 16.23 6.09
CA GLY A 38 -4.92 16.53 4.66
C GLY A 38 -5.50 15.39 3.80
N GLY A 39 -6.82 15.20 3.84
CA GLY A 39 -7.56 14.14 3.13
C GLY A 39 -7.46 14.10 1.59
N GLY A 40 -6.48 14.78 0.99
CA GLY A 40 -6.14 14.71 -0.43
C GLY A 40 -4.84 13.95 -0.71
N ALA A 41 -3.86 13.96 0.20
CA ALA A 41 -2.51 13.50 -0.14
C ALA A 41 -2.44 12.00 -0.43
N LEU A 42 -3.07 11.14 0.39
CA LEU A 42 -3.04 9.68 0.14
C LEU A 42 -3.95 9.24 -1.02
N THR A 43 -4.94 10.06 -1.39
CA THR A 43 -5.83 9.74 -2.52
C THR A 43 -5.22 10.18 -3.84
N ASP A 44 -4.57 11.34 -3.84
CA ASP A 44 -3.90 11.92 -5.01
C ASP A 44 -2.69 11.09 -5.48
N THR A 45 -2.08 10.32 -4.58
CA THR A 45 -1.06 9.28 -4.82
C THR A 45 -1.44 8.31 -5.95
N TYR A 46 -2.72 8.06 -6.14
CA TYR A 46 -3.21 7.11 -7.14
C TYR A 46 -3.93 7.79 -8.31
N LEU A 47 -4.01 9.12 -8.29
CA LEU A 47 -4.68 9.89 -9.33
C LEU A 47 -3.69 10.26 -10.43
N TRP A 48 -4.23 10.28 -11.64
CA TRP A 48 -3.52 10.75 -12.81
C TRP A 48 -3.85 12.22 -13.00
N HIS A 49 -2.93 12.97 -13.59
CA HIS A 49 -3.14 14.37 -13.89
C HIS A 49 -3.15 14.61 -15.38
N VAL A 50 -4.02 15.53 -15.81
CA VAL A 50 -4.00 16.04 -17.17
C VAL A 50 -2.78 16.94 -17.34
N ARG A 51 -1.90 16.64 -18.30
CA ARG A 51 -0.65 17.36 -18.49
C ARG A 51 -0.30 17.62 -19.95
N GLY A 52 0.45 18.70 -20.20
CA GLY A 52 1.02 19.00 -21.51
C GLY A 52 0.05 19.66 -22.48
N LEU A 53 -1.02 20.29 -21.97
CA LEU A 53 -1.91 21.09 -22.79
C LEU A 53 -1.26 22.41 -23.18
N PRO A 54 -1.54 22.94 -24.39
CA PRO A 54 -1.14 24.30 -24.73
C PRO A 54 -1.80 25.32 -23.80
N PRO A 55 -1.16 26.49 -23.56
CA PRO A 55 -1.72 27.51 -22.68
C PRO A 55 -3.14 27.93 -23.10
N GLY A 56 -4.07 27.91 -22.14
CA GLY A 56 -5.47 28.29 -22.36
C GLY A 56 -6.33 27.25 -23.08
N GLN A 57 -5.82 26.03 -23.29
CA GLN A 57 -6.58 24.91 -23.82
C GLN A 57 -7.03 23.96 -22.71
N SER A 58 -8.11 23.23 -22.97
CA SER A 58 -8.60 22.15 -22.11
C SER A 58 -8.63 20.83 -22.90
N LEU A 59 -8.48 19.70 -22.19
CA LEU A 59 -8.57 18.37 -22.75
C LEU A 59 -10.03 17.96 -22.94
N ALA A 60 -10.46 17.77 -24.19
CA ALA A 60 -11.80 17.30 -24.49
C ALA A 60 -12.03 15.85 -24.03
N VAL A 61 -13.13 15.62 -23.32
CA VAL A 61 -13.63 14.31 -22.94
C VAL A 61 -14.72 13.89 -23.90
N TYR A 62 -14.52 12.77 -24.58
CA TYR A 62 -15.39 12.23 -25.61
C TYR A 62 -16.31 11.14 -25.06
N SER A 63 -17.49 10.97 -25.66
CA SER A 63 -18.40 9.87 -25.31
C SER A 63 -17.89 8.48 -25.74
N GLY A 64 -16.84 8.40 -26.56
CA GLY A 64 -16.24 7.16 -27.04
C GLY A 64 -14.78 7.35 -27.44
N ALA A 65 -14.06 6.24 -27.65
CA ALA A 65 -12.64 6.24 -28.02
C ALA A 65 -12.43 6.72 -29.47
N GLY A 66 -12.25 8.03 -29.66
CA GLY A 66 -11.98 8.62 -30.97
C GLY A 66 -12.53 10.04 -31.14
N PRO A 67 -12.00 10.80 -32.11
CA PRO A 67 -12.34 12.20 -32.30
C PRO A 67 -13.74 12.41 -32.92
N ASN A 68 -14.32 11.37 -33.53
CA ASN A 68 -15.64 11.43 -34.17
C ASN A 68 -16.81 11.30 -33.17
N PHE A 69 -16.51 11.06 -31.89
CA PHE A 69 -17.54 11.04 -30.85
C PHE A 69 -17.82 12.46 -30.36
N ARG A 70 -18.99 12.67 -29.74
CA ARG A 70 -19.30 13.99 -29.18
C ARG A 70 -18.46 14.27 -27.93
N VAL A 71 -18.10 15.53 -27.75
CA VAL A 71 -17.50 16.02 -26.49
C VAL A 71 -18.60 16.10 -25.43
N ILE A 72 -18.32 15.57 -24.24
CA ILE A 72 -19.25 15.51 -23.10
C ILE A 72 -18.75 16.32 -21.91
N HIS A 73 -17.46 16.64 -21.86
CA HIS A 73 -16.82 17.42 -20.81
C HIS A 73 -15.46 17.94 -21.29
N ALA A 74 -14.82 18.80 -20.50
CA ALA A 74 -13.46 19.28 -20.73
C ALA A 74 -12.71 19.27 -19.40
N LEU A 75 -11.43 18.89 -19.42
CA LEU A 75 -10.56 18.84 -18.25
C LEU A 75 -9.46 19.89 -18.40
N ASP A 76 -9.13 20.57 -17.31
CA ASP A 76 -8.06 21.56 -17.31
C ASP A 76 -6.69 20.94 -17.03
N GLU A 77 -5.63 21.68 -17.36
CA GLU A 77 -4.26 21.31 -17.04
C GLU A 77 -4.08 21.14 -15.53
N GLY A 78 -3.50 20.02 -15.10
CA GLY A 78 -3.32 19.67 -13.70
C GLY A 78 -4.60 19.16 -13.01
N GLN A 79 -5.68 18.90 -13.75
CA GLN A 79 -6.88 18.34 -13.14
C GLN A 79 -6.67 16.85 -12.79
N PRO A 80 -6.98 16.43 -11.54
CA PRO A 80 -6.86 15.04 -11.12
C PRO A 80 -8.01 14.18 -11.67
N ILE A 81 -7.67 12.99 -12.15
CA ILE A 81 -8.59 12.01 -12.71
C ILE A 81 -8.23 10.58 -12.30
N GLU A 82 -9.22 9.70 -12.38
CA GLU A 82 -9.00 8.26 -12.31
C GLU A 82 -8.80 7.70 -13.73
N ARG A 83 -7.65 7.08 -14.00
CA ARG A 83 -7.42 6.35 -15.25
C ARG A 83 -8.04 4.97 -15.16
N LEU A 84 -8.96 4.66 -16.09
CA LEU A 84 -9.63 3.37 -16.18
C LEU A 84 -8.89 2.49 -17.22
N SER A 85 -9.55 2.15 -18.33
CA SER A 85 -8.94 1.36 -19.40
C SER A 85 -8.37 2.23 -20.52
N CYS A 86 -7.26 1.83 -21.10
CA CYS A 86 -6.72 2.45 -22.31
C CYS A 86 -6.73 1.46 -23.46
N ARG A 87 -6.91 1.97 -24.68
CA ARG A 87 -6.86 1.19 -25.92
C ARG A 87 -6.44 2.04 -27.10
N ASP A 88 -5.83 1.40 -28.08
CA ASP A 88 -5.68 1.98 -29.40
C ASP A 88 -7.01 1.91 -30.14
N SER A 89 -7.43 3.04 -30.70
CA SER A 89 -8.65 3.12 -31.51
C SER A 89 -8.54 4.24 -32.53
N ARG A 90 -8.96 3.95 -33.77
CA ARG A 90 -8.96 4.90 -34.90
C ARG A 90 -7.63 5.65 -35.08
N GLY A 91 -6.51 4.92 -34.92
CA GLY A 91 -5.16 5.46 -35.10
C GLY A 91 -4.66 6.37 -33.97
N GLY A 92 -5.32 6.38 -32.81
CA GLY A 92 -4.86 7.10 -31.63
C GLY A 92 -4.89 6.25 -30.36
N TYR A 93 -4.15 6.67 -29.34
CA TYR A 93 -4.14 6.09 -28.01
C TYR A 93 -5.21 6.77 -27.15
N TRP A 94 -6.23 6.03 -26.73
CA TRP A 94 -7.39 6.57 -26.01
C TRP A 94 -7.52 5.93 -24.64
N CYS A 95 -7.67 6.76 -23.63
CA CYS A 95 -7.90 6.31 -22.26
C CYS A 95 -9.28 6.72 -21.78
N ARG A 96 -10.00 5.75 -21.23
CA ARG A 96 -11.21 5.98 -20.48
C ARG A 96 -10.83 6.51 -19.11
N ILE A 97 -11.46 7.59 -18.70
CA ILE A 97 -11.19 8.28 -17.44
C ILE A 97 -12.47 8.50 -16.66
N ALA A 98 -12.32 8.89 -15.40
CA ALA A 98 -13.38 9.53 -14.66
C ALA A 98 -12.87 10.69 -13.80
N THR A 99 -13.70 11.71 -13.64
CA THR A 99 -13.43 12.81 -12.72
C THR A 99 -13.57 12.34 -11.27
N VAL A 100 -12.84 12.98 -10.37
CA VAL A 100 -12.90 12.70 -8.92
C VAL A 100 -14.05 13.47 -8.25
N ASP A 101 -14.45 14.59 -8.85
CA ASP A 101 -15.52 15.44 -8.37
C ASP A 101 -16.91 14.83 -8.58
N ARG A 102 -17.88 15.34 -7.81
CA ARG A 102 -19.29 15.00 -7.95
C ARG A 102 -20.04 16.12 -8.71
N PRO A 103 -20.88 15.78 -9.71
CA PRO A 103 -21.16 14.44 -10.23
C PRO A 103 -19.97 13.87 -11.01
N ARG A 104 -19.73 12.57 -10.84
CA ARG A 104 -18.63 11.86 -11.51
C ARG A 104 -18.93 11.73 -13.00
N ILE A 105 -18.08 12.30 -13.84
CA ILE A 105 -18.16 12.22 -15.28
C ILE A 105 -17.20 11.14 -15.76
N SER A 106 -17.61 10.30 -16.69
CA SER A 106 -16.75 9.28 -17.30
C SER A 106 -16.82 9.34 -18.81
N GLY A 107 -15.66 9.30 -19.45
CA GLY A 107 -15.53 9.40 -20.91
C GLY A 107 -14.14 9.03 -21.37
N TRP A 108 -13.80 9.41 -22.60
CA TRP A 108 -12.55 9.06 -23.26
C TRP A 108 -11.73 10.29 -23.60
N VAL A 109 -10.43 10.25 -23.38
CA VAL A 109 -9.50 11.33 -23.71
C VAL A 109 -8.31 10.79 -24.49
N ASP A 110 -7.57 11.68 -25.15
CA ASP A 110 -6.30 11.32 -25.77
C ASP A 110 -5.28 11.03 -24.66
N GLY A 111 -4.79 9.79 -24.62
CA GLY A 111 -3.96 9.32 -23.52
C GLY A 111 -2.59 9.97 -23.45
N ARG A 112 -2.15 10.71 -24.50
CA ARG A 112 -0.88 11.44 -24.47
C ARG A 112 -0.81 12.52 -23.40
N PHE A 113 -1.96 13.00 -22.95
CA PHE A 113 -2.08 14.05 -21.93
C PHE A 113 -2.30 13.49 -20.53
N LEU A 114 -2.25 12.17 -20.37
CA LEU A 114 -2.34 11.53 -19.05
C LEU A 114 -0.93 11.12 -18.65
N LEU A 115 -0.35 11.86 -17.70
CA LEU A 115 0.96 11.52 -17.15
C LEU A 115 0.81 11.03 -15.70
N GLU A 116 1.52 9.96 -15.37
CA GLU A 116 1.71 9.48 -14.01
C GLU A 116 2.79 10.36 -13.35
N GLU A 117 2.52 10.89 -12.16
CA GLU A 117 3.55 11.58 -11.41
C GLU A 117 4.56 10.55 -10.89
N SER A 118 5.73 10.48 -11.52
CA SER A 118 6.87 9.70 -11.05
C SER A 118 7.42 10.34 -9.77
N GLY A 119 6.78 10.03 -8.65
CA GLY A 119 7.05 10.64 -7.35
C GLY A 119 5.96 10.36 -6.33
N PHE A 120 4.78 9.93 -6.79
CA PHE A 120 3.65 9.69 -5.92
C PHE A 120 3.01 8.31 -6.07
N ALA A 121 3.30 7.53 -7.11
CA ALA A 121 2.96 6.11 -7.11
C ALA A 121 3.81 5.36 -6.05
N PRO A 122 3.21 4.56 -5.13
CA PRO A 122 3.99 3.64 -4.32
C PRO A 122 4.77 2.72 -5.26
N PRO A 123 6.00 2.32 -4.91
CA PRO A 123 6.79 1.43 -5.75
C PRO A 123 5.99 0.18 -6.14
N ASP A 124 6.29 -0.37 -7.32
CA ASP A 124 5.48 -1.42 -7.97
C ASP A 124 5.32 -2.68 -7.09
N ASP A 125 6.21 -2.88 -6.13
CA ASP A 125 6.16 -3.93 -5.11
C ASP A 125 4.96 -3.81 -4.15
N VAL A 126 4.47 -2.59 -3.91
CA VAL A 126 3.24 -2.32 -3.15
C VAL A 126 2.00 -2.40 -4.05
N ARG A 127 2.12 -1.97 -5.31
CA ARG A 127 1.01 -1.92 -6.28
C ARG A 127 0.63 -3.31 -6.80
N ASN A 128 1.61 -4.16 -7.04
CA ASN A 128 1.46 -5.54 -7.45
C ASN A 128 2.30 -6.41 -6.52
N PRO A 129 1.84 -6.67 -5.27
CA PRO A 129 2.53 -7.59 -4.39
C PRO A 129 2.62 -8.92 -5.12
N SER A 130 3.85 -9.31 -5.47
CA SER A 130 4.20 -10.65 -5.91
C SER A 130 3.96 -11.57 -4.71
N PHE A 131 2.69 -11.93 -4.47
CA PHE A 131 2.39 -13.08 -3.66
C PHE A 131 2.90 -14.27 -4.49
N GLU A 132 4.16 -14.64 -4.31
CA GLU A 132 4.49 -16.05 -4.34
C GLU A 132 3.57 -16.66 -3.28
N LEU A 133 2.41 -17.14 -3.72
CA LEU A 133 1.59 -18.06 -2.97
C LEU A 133 2.45 -19.29 -2.80
N GLU A 134 3.38 -19.24 -1.85
CA GLU A 134 3.89 -20.44 -1.23
C GLU A 134 2.69 -20.98 -0.46
N ILE A 135 1.87 -21.77 -1.18
CA ILE A 135 0.77 -22.51 -0.62
C ILE A 135 1.43 -23.44 0.38
N ILE A 136 1.49 -23.02 1.65
CA ILE A 136 1.80 -23.91 2.77
C ILE A 136 0.63 -24.88 2.83
N ILE A 137 0.78 -25.99 2.11
CA ILE A 137 -0.13 -27.14 2.19
C ILE A 137 0.07 -27.74 3.58
N ASP A 138 -0.79 -27.32 4.50
CA ASP A 138 -1.10 -27.94 5.80
C ASP A 138 0.05 -27.97 6.85
N PRO A 139 0.07 -27.07 7.85
CA PRO A 139 1.03 -27.14 8.95
C PRO A 139 0.69 -28.22 10.00
N PHE A 140 -0.44 -28.94 9.88
CA PHE A 140 -0.82 -29.98 10.84
C PHE A 140 -0.50 -31.39 10.32
N PRO A 141 0.53 -32.07 10.85
CA PRO A 141 0.70 -33.49 10.59
C PRO A 141 -0.52 -34.25 11.14
N ARG A 142 -1.24 -34.97 10.27
CA ARG A 142 -2.34 -35.85 10.67
C ARG A 142 -1.84 -36.85 11.73
N PRO A 143 -2.51 -36.98 12.88
CA PRO A 143 -2.09 -37.93 13.90
C PRO A 143 -2.15 -39.35 13.32
N ARG A 144 -1.04 -40.08 13.43
CA ARG A 144 -1.02 -41.51 13.10
C ARG A 144 -1.87 -42.22 14.14
N ARG A 145 -2.96 -42.85 13.70
CA ARG A 145 -3.84 -43.66 14.56
C ARG A 145 -3.03 -44.89 15.07
N PRO A 146 -3.14 -45.27 16.35
CA PRO A 146 -2.44 -46.43 16.93
C PRO A 146 -2.91 -47.76 16.32
#